data_AF-A0A151SKR7-F1
#
_entry.id   AF-A0A151SKR7-F1
#
_cell.length_a   1.000
_cell.length_b   1.000
_cell.length_c   1.000
_cell.angle_alpha   90.00
_cell.angle_beta   90.00
_cell.angle_gamma   90.00
#
_symmetry.space_group_name_H-M   'P 1'
#
loop_
_entity.id
_entity.type
_entity.pdbx_description
1 polymer ?
#
loop_
_entity_poly.entity_id
_entity_poly.type
_entity_poly.pdbx_seq_one_letter_code
_entity_poly.pdbx_strand_id
1 'polypeptide(L)'
;MAAKLVGFCFVILNVVLHVSTSSGQGEQQQALTALSASVTKTQSCIAFLKTLSPANKAVQDCIETITSSVDHLTKSVKELGLVGKPNEDLALHVNNVKTWVSAAITDQTDCLDGLDGPNADAKLRDSIRPKVVESSQAVSSALASINRLPTK
;
A
#
# COMPACT_ATOMS: atom_id res chain seq x y z
N MET A 1 36.36 -6.03 -35.18
CA MET A 1 35.06 -5.80 -34.52
C MET A 1 35.21 -5.72 -32.99
N ALA A 2 36.03 -4.79 -32.46
CA ALA A 2 36.32 -4.73 -31.02
C ALA A 2 36.06 -3.37 -30.36
N ALA A 3 35.61 -2.35 -31.12
CA ALA A 3 35.46 -0.98 -30.62
C ALA A 3 34.02 -0.60 -30.18
N LYS A 4 33.02 -1.47 -30.39
CA LYS A 4 31.62 -1.17 -30.04
C LYS A 4 31.18 -1.70 -28.67
N LEU A 5 31.97 -2.56 -28.03
CA LEU A 5 31.64 -3.16 -26.73
C LEU A 5 32.11 -2.32 -25.53
N VAL A 6 33.14 -1.48 -25.70
CA VAL A 6 33.68 -0.63 -24.63
C VAL A 6 32.77 0.58 -24.35
N GLY A 7 32.04 1.08 -25.36
CA GLY A 7 31.09 2.18 -25.20
C GLY A 7 29.82 1.81 -24.42
N PHE A 8 29.37 0.56 -24.51
CA PHE A 8 28.18 0.09 -23.79
C PHE A 8 28.44 -0.09 -22.29
N CYS A 9 29.67 -0.48 -21.92
CA CYS A 9 30.06 -0.66 -20.52
C CYS A 9 30.12 0.69 -19.77
N PHE A 10 30.56 1.76 -20.44
CA PHE A 10 30.64 3.09 -19.83
C PHE A 10 29.26 3.73 -19.60
N VAL A 11 28.29 3.48 -20.48
CA VAL A 11 26.91 3.97 -20.32
C VAL A 11 26.21 3.24 -19.18
N ILE A 12 26.39 1.91 -19.06
CA ILE A 12 25.83 1.14 -17.94
C ILE A 12 26.49 1.56 -16.61
N LEU A 13 27.80 1.80 -16.59
CA LEU A 13 28.47 2.27 -15.37
C LEU A 13 28.02 3.68 -14.98
N ASN A 14 27.80 4.60 -15.94
CA ASN A 14 27.25 5.92 -15.64
C ASN A 14 25.79 5.87 -15.18
N VAL A 15 24.94 5.03 -15.80
CA VAL A 15 23.54 4.83 -15.36
C VAL A 15 23.49 4.22 -13.96
N VAL A 16 24.33 3.23 -13.67
CA VAL A 16 24.40 2.58 -12.35
C VAL A 16 24.98 3.52 -11.30
N LEU A 17 26.00 4.33 -11.64
CA LEU A 17 26.56 5.32 -10.71
C LEU A 17 25.60 6.50 -10.46
N HIS A 18 24.81 6.95 -11.45
CA HIS A 18 23.77 7.97 -11.26
C HIS A 18 22.57 7.46 -10.46
N VAL A 19 22.21 6.18 -10.62
CA VAL A 19 21.16 5.51 -9.84
C VAL A 19 21.58 5.29 -8.38
N SER A 20 22.88 5.22 -8.10
CA SER A 20 23.40 4.93 -6.76
C SER A 20 23.44 6.13 -5.82
N THR A 21 23.16 7.37 -6.28
CA THR A 21 23.42 8.60 -5.52
C THR A 21 22.19 9.40 -5.06
N SER A 22 20.97 8.85 -5.09
CA SER A 22 19.82 9.49 -4.45
C SER A 22 19.16 8.52 -3.46
N SER A 23 19.62 8.56 -2.21
CA SER A 23 19.01 7.82 -1.09
C SER A 23 17.47 7.95 -1.07
N GLY A 24 16.93 9.12 -1.44
CA GLY A 24 15.49 9.36 -1.52
C GLY A 24 14.73 8.70 -2.68
N GLN A 25 15.33 8.46 -3.86
CA GLN A 25 14.60 7.84 -4.98
C GLN A 25 14.44 6.33 -4.80
N GLY A 26 15.43 5.66 -4.20
CA GLY A 26 15.32 4.24 -3.84
C GLY A 26 14.24 3.99 -2.78
N GLU A 27 14.15 4.87 -1.77
CA GLU A 27 13.14 4.79 -0.71
C GLU A 27 11.73 5.07 -1.24
N GLN A 28 11.56 6.08 -2.12
CA GLN A 28 10.28 6.35 -2.76
C GLN A 28 9.81 5.17 -3.62
N GLN A 29 10.71 4.58 -4.41
CA GLN A 29 10.37 3.40 -5.22
C GLN A 29 9.98 2.20 -4.34
N GLN A 30 10.65 2.01 -3.20
CA GLN A 30 10.31 0.98 -2.23
C GLN A 30 8.92 1.23 -1.62
N ALA A 31 8.63 2.46 -1.20
CA ALA A 31 7.33 2.83 -0.64
C ALA A 31 6.19 2.69 -1.66
N LEU A 32 6.40 3.08 -2.93
CA LEU A 32 5.45 2.85 -4.02
C LEU A 32 5.17 1.35 -4.23
N THR A 33 6.22 0.52 -4.25
CA THR A 33 6.08 -0.93 -4.40
C THR A 33 5.28 -1.53 -3.25
N ALA A 34 5.54 -1.11 -2.02
CA ALA A 34 4.81 -1.57 -0.83
C ALA A 34 3.34 -1.12 -0.85
N LEU A 35 3.05 0.11 -1.31
CA LEU A 35 1.69 0.60 -1.50
C LEU A 35 0.93 -0.20 -2.58
N SER A 36 1.53 -0.47 -3.73
CA SER A 36 0.91 -1.29 -4.77
C SER A 36 0.64 -2.72 -4.33
N ALA A 37 1.58 -3.31 -3.57
CA ALA A 37 1.37 -4.62 -2.95
C ALA A 37 0.19 -4.59 -1.96
N SER A 38 0.09 -3.51 -1.16
CA SER A 38 -1.03 -3.30 -0.24
C SER A 38 -2.36 -3.23 -0.97
N VAL A 39 -2.48 -2.44 -2.04
CA VAL A 39 -3.68 -2.38 -2.89
C VAL A 39 -4.07 -3.78 -3.38
N THR A 40 -3.11 -4.54 -3.89
CA THR A 40 -3.34 -5.89 -4.42
C THR A 40 -3.85 -6.86 -3.34
N LYS A 41 -3.26 -6.79 -2.14
CA LYS A 41 -3.66 -7.62 -0.99
C LYS A 41 -5.05 -7.24 -0.47
N THR A 42 -5.35 -5.95 -0.37
CA THR A 42 -6.67 -5.45 0.03
C THR A 42 -7.75 -5.83 -0.99
N GLN A 43 -7.46 -5.72 -2.30
CA GLN A 43 -8.37 -6.20 -3.36
C GLN A 43 -8.59 -7.72 -3.30
N SER A 44 -7.54 -8.49 -3.02
CA SER A 44 -7.65 -9.94 -2.81
C SER A 44 -8.50 -10.28 -1.59
N CYS A 45 -8.45 -9.45 -0.54
CA CYS A 45 -9.33 -9.58 0.63
C CYS A 45 -10.79 -9.36 0.24
N ILE A 46 -11.11 -8.31 -0.52
CA ILE A 46 -12.48 -8.07 -1.04
C ILE A 46 -12.97 -9.24 -1.87
N ALA A 47 -12.13 -9.75 -2.78
CA ALA A 47 -12.48 -10.90 -3.62
C ALA A 47 -12.81 -12.13 -2.78
N PHE A 48 -12.03 -12.40 -1.73
CA PHE A 48 -12.29 -13.47 -0.79
C PHE A 48 -13.60 -13.27 -0.01
N LEU A 49 -13.84 -12.06 0.54
CA LEU A 49 -15.05 -11.75 1.29
C LEU A 49 -16.33 -11.99 0.48
N LYS A 50 -16.29 -11.65 -0.81
CA LYS A 50 -17.40 -11.90 -1.75
C LYS A 50 -17.74 -13.38 -1.93
N THR A 51 -16.83 -14.30 -1.61
CA THR A 51 -17.07 -15.76 -1.71
C THR A 51 -17.77 -16.38 -0.51
N LEU A 52 -17.75 -15.72 0.66
CA LEU A 52 -18.18 -16.35 1.92
C LEU A 52 -19.71 -16.34 2.10
N SER A 53 -20.32 -15.17 2.08
CA SER A 53 -21.78 -15.03 2.18
C SER A 53 -22.21 -13.62 1.78
N PRO A 54 -22.52 -13.36 0.50
CA PRO A 54 -22.90 -12.03 0.03
C PRO A 54 -24.23 -11.52 0.63
N ALA A 55 -25.04 -12.36 1.26
CA ALA A 55 -26.27 -11.92 1.94
C ALA A 55 -26.06 -11.52 3.41
N ASN A 56 -24.87 -11.77 3.99
CA ASN A 56 -24.62 -11.44 5.40
C ASN A 56 -24.23 -9.95 5.53
N LYS A 57 -24.98 -9.19 6.35
CA LYS A 57 -24.77 -7.75 6.53
C LYS A 57 -23.38 -7.41 7.05
N ALA A 58 -22.85 -8.16 8.01
CA ALA A 58 -21.50 -7.93 8.55
C ALA A 58 -20.40 -8.16 7.50
N VAL A 59 -20.60 -9.14 6.59
CA VAL A 59 -19.70 -9.34 5.45
C VAL A 59 -19.78 -8.17 4.46
N GLN A 60 -20.99 -7.68 4.18
CA GLN A 60 -21.17 -6.51 3.30
C GLN A 60 -20.52 -5.26 3.89
N ASP A 61 -20.66 -5.03 5.20
CA ASP A 61 -20.05 -3.90 5.90
C ASP A 61 -18.52 -4.02 5.91
N CYS A 62 -18.00 -5.23 6.09
CA CYS A 62 -16.58 -5.47 5.91
C CYS A 62 -16.13 -5.21 4.46
N ILE A 63 -16.91 -5.62 3.45
CA ILE A 63 -16.56 -5.32 2.04
C ILE A 63 -16.51 -3.82 1.80
N GLU A 64 -17.47 -3.06 2.33
CA GLU A 64 -17.53 -1.60 2.18
C GLU A 64 -16.32 -0.91 2.83
N THR A 65 -16.03 -1.24 4.10
CA THR A 65 -14.87 -0.68 4.83
C THR A 65 -13.55 -1.05 4.15
N ILE A 66 -13.35 -2.31 3.75
CA ILE A 66 -12.14 -2.73 3.02
C ILE A 66 -12.06 -2.07 1.62
N THR A 67 -13.19 -1.72 1.00
CA THR A 67 -13.19 -0.93 -0.25
C THR A 67 -12.71 0.50 0.00
N SER A 68 -13.14 1.16 1.08
CA SER A 68 -12.58 2.44 1.52
C SER A 68 -11.07 2.37 1.77
N SER A 69 -10.59 1.25 2.33
CA SER A 69 -9.15 0.98 2.49
C SER A 69 -8.42 0.97 1.14
N VAL A 70 -8.99 0.33 0.09
CA VAL A 70 -8.44 0.37 -1.28
C VAL A 70 -8.38 1.79 -1.83
N ASP A 71 -9.41 2.61 -1.60
CA ASP A 71 -9.46 3.98 -2.08
C ASP A 71 -8.38 4.85 -1.42
N HIS A 72 -8.21 4.73 -0.11
CA HIS A 72 -7.14 5.39 0.65
C HIS A 72 -5.74 4.99 0.14
N LEU A 73 -5.52 3.69 -0.08
CA LEU A 73 -4.25 3.19 -0.62
C LEU A 73 -4.02 3.66 -2.06
N THR A 74 -5.06 3.73 -2.89
CA THR A 74 -4.96 4.20 -4.27
C THR A 74 -4.65 5.70 -4.33
N LYS A 75 -5.26 6.51 -3.46
CA LYS A 75 -4.89 7.92 -3.28
C LYS A 75 -3.42 8.06 -2.87
N SER A 76 -2.97 7.22 -1.95
CA SER A 76 -1.57 7.17 -1.49
C SER A 76 -0.58 6.87 -2.62
N VAL A 77 -0.87 5.90 -3.48
CA VAL A 77 -0.03 5.59 -4.67
C VAL A 77 0.06 6.80 -5.60
N LYS A 78 -1.07 7.45 -5.89
CA LYS A 78 -1.12 8.60 -6.80
C LYS A 78 -0.30 9.77 -6.26
N GLU A 79 -0.50 10.12 -5.00
CA GLU A 79 0.18 11.23 -4.34
C GLU A 79 1.67 11.02 -4.21
N LEU A 80 2.10 9.81 -3.83
CA LEU A 80 3.52 9.50 -3.74
C LEU A 80 4.21 9.48 -5.12
N GLY A 81 3.45 9.28 -6.19
CA GLY A 81 3.91 9.44 -7.57
C GLY A 81 4.06 10.89 -8.04
N LEU A 82 3.54 11.87 -7.29
CA LEU A 82 3.72 13.31 -7.56
C LEU A 82 5.02 13.86 -6.96
N VAL A 83 5.57 13.18 -5.95
CA VAL A 83 6.85 13.53 -5.32
C VAL A 83 7.98 13.54 -6.36
N GLY A 84 8.71 14.67 -6.40
CA GLY A 84 9.83 14.89 -7.33
C GLY A 84 9.49 15.78 -8.53
N LYS A 85 8.23 16.25 -8.65
CA LYS A 85 7.88 17.31 -9.61
C LYS A 85 8.37 18.69 -9.14
N PRO A 86 8.79 19.58 -10.06
CA PRO A 86 9.19 20.94 -9.70
C PRO A 86 8.07 21.69 -8.97
N ASN A 87 8.40 22.43 -7.90
CA ASN A 87 7.50 23.27 -7.10
C ASN A 87 6.49 22.54 -6.17
N GLU A 88 6.64 21.24 -5.92
CA GLU A 88 5.80 20.50 -4.97
C GLU A 88 6.43 20.43 -3.57
N ASP A 89 5.60 20.57 -2.52
CA ASP A 89 6.03 20.36 -1.13
C ASP A 89 6.07 18.86 -0.82
N LEU A 90 7.28 18.31 -0.81
CA LEU A 90 7.55 16.91 -0.48
C LEU A 90 6.95 16.50 0.88
N ALA A 91 7.09 17.35 1.89
CA ALA A 91 6.62 17.03 3.23
C ALA A 91 5.09 16.96 3.27
N LEU A 92 4.41 17.85 2.54
CA LEU A 92 2.96 17.85 2.40
C LEU A 92 2.47 16.53 1.77
N HIS A 93 3.05 16.11 0.64
CA HIS A 93 2.65 14.86 -0.02
C HIS A 93 2.88 13.63 0.88
N VAL A 94 4.04 13.53 1.52
CA VAL A 94 4.34 12.41 2.42
C VAL A 94 3.37 12.37 3.61
N ASN A 95 2.97 13.53 4.15
CA ASN A 95 2.00 13.60 5.25
C ASN A 95 0.58 13.21 4.81
N ASN A 96 0.15 13.59 3.60
CA ASN A 96 -1.11 13.13 3.02
C ASN A 96 -1.13 11.60 2.88
N VAL A 97 -0.04 11.04 2.34
CA VAL A 97 0.14 9.59 2.20
C VAL A 97 0.06 8.88 3.55
N LYS A 98 0.75 9.37 4.59
CA LYS A 98 0.67 8.81 5.96
C LYS A 98 -0.75 8.82 6.52
N THR A 99 -1.48 9.90 6.27
CA THR A 99 -2.88 10.06 6.73
C THR A 99 -3.78 9.01 6.10
N TRP A 100 -3.75 8.87 4.77
CA TRP A 100 -4.60 7.89 4.09
C TRP A 100 -4.19 6.45 4.38
N VAL A 101 -2.89 6.15 4.48
CA VAL A 101 -2.44 4.79 4.85
C VAL A 101 -2.88 4.43 6.27
N SER A 102 -2.88 5.39 7.20
CA SER A 102 -3.40 5.16 8.56
C SER A 102 -4.92 4.93 8.54
N ALA A 103 -5.66 5.70 7.75
CA ALA A 103 -7.10 5.48 7.56
C ALA A 103 -7.39 4.09 6.97
N ALA A 104 -6.57 3.63 6.03
CA ALA A 104 -6.70 2.29 5.45
C ALA A 104 -6.51 1.15 6.49
N ILE A 105 -5.70 1.37 7.54
CA ILE A 105 -5.55 0.44 8.66
C ILE A 105 -6.77 0.50 9.58
N THR A 106 -7.29 1.70 9.86
CA THR A 106 -8.52 1.89 10.63
C THR A 106 -9.68 1.18 9.95
N ASP A 107 -9.88 1.35 8.64
CA ASP A 107 -10.92 0.67 7.86
C ASP A 107 -10.85 -0.86 8.01
N GLN A 108 -9.64 -1.43 8.06
CA GLN A 108 -9.44 -2.87 8.22
C GLN A 108 -9.69 -3.33 9.67
N THR A 109 -9.37 -2.49 10.65
CA THR A 109 -9.71 -2.71 12.06
C THR A 109 -11.22 -2.68 12.25
N ASP A 110 -11.90 -1.69 11.66
CA ASP A 110 -13.36 -1.53 11.72
C ASP A 110 -14.09 -2.74 11.09
N CYS A 111 -13.57 -3.32 10.00
CA CYS A 111 -14.10 -4.58 9.47
C CYS A 111 -14.03 -5.70 10.52
N LEU A 112 -12.89 -5.86 11.22
CA LEU A 112 -12.72 -6.92 12.21
C LEU A 112 -13.63 -6.70 13.41
N ASP A 113 -13.73 -5.47 13.91
CA ASP A 113 -14.59 -5.11 15.03
C ASP A 113 -16.07 -5.31 14.69
N GLY A 114 -16.47 -5.01 13.44
CA GLY A 114 -17.82 -5.28 12.92
C GLY A 114 -18.19 -6.77 12.87
N LEU A 115 -17.19 -7.66 12.90
CA LEU A 115 -17.37 -9.12 12.95
C LEU A 115 -17.35 -9.70 14.37
N ASP A 116 -17.11 -8.89 15.40
CA ASP A 116 -17.03 -9.31 16.81
C ASP A 116 -18.28 -8.94 17.64
N GLY A 117 -19.40 -8.62 16.98
CA GLY A 117 -20.65 -8.25 17.64
C GLY A 117 -21.35 -9.38 18.42
N PRO A 118 -22.35 -9.07 19.27
CA PRO A 118 -23.01 -10.03 20.17
C PRO A 118 -23.66 -11.24 19.47
N ASN A 119 -24.05 -11.06 18.20
CA ASN A 119 -24.68 -12.09 17.37
C ASN A 119 -23.75 -12.55 16.22
N ALA A 120 -22.44 -12.37 16.37
CA ALA A 120 -21.48 -12.72 15.35
C ALA A 120 -21.40 -14.24 15.13
N ASP A 121 -21.36 -14.64 13.87
CA ASP A 121 -21.03 -16.02 13.48
C ASP A 121 -19.52 -16.22 13.66
N ALA A 122 -19.13 -16.96 14.70
CA ALA A 122 -17.74 -17.24 15.02
C ALA A 122 -16.99 -17.94 13.87
N LYS A 123 -17.66 -18.85 13.15
CA LYS A 123 -17.04 -19.57 12.02
C LYS A 123 -16.77 -18.62 10.85
N LEU A 124 -17.70 -17.72 10.58
CA LEU A 124 -17.54 -16.69 9.57
C LEU A 124 -16.38 -15.75 9.92
N ARG A 125 -16.36 -15.26 11.16
CA ARG A 125 -15.29 -14.40 11.66
C ARG A 125 -13.92 -15.08 11.55
N ASP A 126 -13.80 -16.33 12.01
CA ASP A 126 -12.54 -17.07 12.00
C ASP A 126 -12.06 -17.35 10.56
N SER A 127 -12.97 -17.38 9.59
CA SER A 127 -12.65 -17.46 8.16
C SER A 127 -12.17 -16.13 7.58
N ILE A 128 -12.73 -14.99 8.03
CA ILE A 128 -12.41 -13.64 7.52
C ILE A 128 -11.13 -13.07 8.13
N ARG A 129 -10.97 -13.19 9.45
CA ARG A 129 -9.91 -12.53 10.23
C ARG A 129 -8.51 -12.73 9.64
N PRO A 130 -8.07 -13.96 9.26
CA PRO A 130 -6.74 -14.15 8.71
C PRO A 130 -6.50 -13.34 7.43
N LYS A 131 -7.52 -13.19 6.59
CA LYS A 131 -7.40 -12.49 5.30
C LYS A 131 -7.29 -10.98 5.48
N VAL A 132 -8.06 -10.42 6.40
CA VAL A 132 -7.98 -8.99 6.74
C VAL A 132 -6.65 -8.67 7.41
N VAL A 133 -6.19 -9.53 8.33
CA VAL A 133 -4.87 -9.37 8.99
C VAL A 133 -3.71 -9.42 7.99
N GLU A 134 -3.73 -10.34 7.01
CA GLU A 134 -2.74 -10.38 5.93
C GLU A 134 -2.70 -9.04 5.17
N SER A 135 -3.87 -8.47 4.87
CA SER A 135 -3.99 -7.16 4.25
C SER A 135 -3.41 -6.05 5.14
N SER A 136 -3.73 -6.04 6.44
CA SER A 136 -3.21 -5.05 7.40
C SER A 136 -1.71 -5.09 7.59
N GLN A 137 -1.11 -6.27 7.53
CA GLN A 137 0.35 -6.41 7.58
C GLN A 137 1.01 -5.80 6.34
N ALA A 138 0.41 -5.97 5.16
CA ALA A 138 0.91 -5.33 3.93
C ALA A 138 0.84 -3.80 4.04
N VAL A 139 -0.32 -3.26 4.48
CA VAL A 139 -0.51 -1.82 4.68
C VAL A 139 0.46 -1.26 5.73
N SER A 140 0.66 -1.96 6.84
CA SER A 140 1.60 -1.56 7.90
C SER A 140 3.05 -1.54 7.40
N SER A 141 3.42 -2.50 6.54
CA SER A 141 4.74 -2.53 5.89
C SER A 141 4.95 -1.37 4.92
N ALA A 142 3.88 -0.96 4.21
CA ALA A 142 3.90 0.24 3.40
C ALA A 142 4.10 1.50 4.26
N LEU A 143 3.35 1.64 5.37
CA LEU A 143 3.50 2.76 6.30
C LEU A 143 4.93 2.85 6.85
N ALA A 144 5.52 1.72 7.24
CA ALA A 144 6.90 1.66 7.68
C ALA A 144 7.89 2.15 6.61
N SER A 145 7.59 1.90 5.33
CA SER A 145 8.41 2.38 4.21
C SER A 145 8.23 3.88 3.97
N ILE A 146 7.00 4.38 4.06
CA ILE A 146 6.68 5.81 3.96
C ILE A 146 7.32 6.62 5.09
N ASN A 147 7.40 6.05 6.30
CA ASN A 147 8.02 6.71 7.44
C ASN A 147 9.54 6.92 7.30
N ARG A 148 10.19 6.24 6.35
CA ARG A 148 11.61 6.47 6.04
C ARG A 148 11.85 7.64 5.10
N LEU A 149 10.81 8.11 4.39
CA LEU A 149 10.95 9.20 3.42
C LEU A 149 11.32 10.53 4.11
N PRO A 150 12.21 11.33 3.50
CA PRO A 150 12.56 12.63 4.04
C PRO A 150 11.35 13.58 3.97
N THR A 151 11.07 14.25 5.08
CA THR A 151 10.03 15.29 5.19
C THR A 151 10.60 16.65 5.61
N LYS A 152 11.93 16.80 5.55
CA LYS A 152 12.70 18.02 5.86
C LYS A 152 13.92 18.10 4.96
#